data_AF-A0A967BY45-F1
#
_entry.id   AF-A0A967BY45-F1
#
_cell.length_a   1.000
_cell.length_b   1.000
_cell.length_c   1.000
_cell.angle_alpha   90.00
_cell.angle_beta   90.00
_cell.angle_gamma   90.00
#
_symmetry.space_group_name_H-M   'P 1'
#
loop_
_entity.id
_entity.type
_entity.pdbx_description
1 polymer ?
#
loop_
_entity_poly.entity_id
_entity_poly.type
_entity_poly.pdbx_seq_one_letter_code
_entity_poly.pdbx_strand_id
1 'polypeptide(L)'
;MSLYNQIENNPMSNLPDNNNQNHSHKKLFWIGGIVVLIILAIVGGVFYFSSIKKTGRKSKNVVQNQPNQNQNIQKTDNQKSNQGIKDQNQVNQTETKVYSKKLGKLFKEIYPNKNGIFFSPDGQYYVYVIKSGKKYSMILDGKKQKEYDEINDGFVFSPNSQHFVYAAKSANKWFIVFDGKEQKKYDRVVCGANSWPIFSPDSQHLAYIAISGEKQEIVLDGKEMKKYDSAWDLTFSPDSQHFAYTARLNNKHFVVLDGKEQKKYDDIGILIFSPDSQHFAYAVGFKEKEFVVLDGQEQKKYDRVWDLTFSPDSQHFAYVVRFKEKEFVVLDGQEQKKYDEITKITFYPHNQLVYLAKLNDKLFIVSDSREEQKKYDRVWDLTFSPDSQHFVYITRLNGKYFVVLDGKRQKEYNSKIWKVEDVIFSLNGLHLAYTVYSIHPHDNKYFVVIDGKEQKKYDYMCHAVFSHDSQHYAYVAKLNGKYFVVFDGHELKDHQGEIFNPHFTKNYFNYNVVQDNREVWFVSRKVD
;
A
#
# COMPACT_ATOMS: atom_id res chain seq x y z
N MET A 1 -13.24 18.09 59.94
CA MET A 1 -13.97 17.19 60.86
C MET A 1 -14.72 16.20 59.98
N SER A 2 -14.22 14.97 59.81
CA SER A 2 -14.51 13.77 60.62
C SER A 2 -15.32 12.80 59.74
N LEU A 3 -14.65 11.84 59.07
CA LEU A 3 -14.49 10.41 59.45
C LEU A 3 -15.78 9.59 59.16
N TYR A 4 -15.77 8.64 58.22
CA TYR A 4 -15.23 7.25 58.26
C TYR A 4 -16.24 6.23 58.83
N ASN A 5 -16.47 5.13 58.09
CA ASN A 5 -16.40 3.72 58.55
C ASN A 5 -16.74 2.79 57.34
N GLN A 6 -15.85 1.89 56.89
CA GLN A 6 -15.47 0.56 57.46
C GLN A 6 -16.67 -0.42 57.44
N ILE A 7 -16.65 -1.69 57.04
CA ILE A 7 -15.69 -2.82 56.92
C ILE A 7 -16.44 -3.90 56.06
N GLU A 8 -15.89 -4.51 55.01
CA GLU A 8 -15.05 -5.73 54.96
C GLU A 8 -15.74 -7.10 55.26
N ASN A 9 -15.52 -8.04 54.33
CA ASN A 9 -15.38 -9.51 54.47
C ASN A 9 -16.55 -10.52 54.21
N ASN A 10 -16.34 -11.25 53.10
CA ASN A 10 -16.69 -12.65 52.74
C ASN A 10 -16.29 -13.67 53.86
N PRO A 11 -16.61 -15.01 53.86
CA PRO A 11 -16.68 -15.94 52.70
C PRO A 11 -17.60 -17.21 52.76
N MET A 12 -17.65 -17.92 51.61
CA MET A 12 -17.72 -19.39 51.38
C MET A 12 -18.85 -20.29 51.96
N SER A 13 -19.58 -20.98 51.07
CA SER A 13 -19.44 -22.44 50.73
C SER A 13 -20.77 -23.18 50.45
N ASN A 14 -20.65 -24.15 49.54
CA ASN A 14 -21.43 -25.39 49.34
C ASN A 14 -22.62 -25.42 48.35
N LEU A 15 -22.35 -26.17 47.26
CA LEU A 15 -23.27 -26.87 46.35
C LEU A 15 -24.08 -27.96 47.09
N PRO A 16 -25.13 -28.54 46.45
CA PRO A 16 -24.88 -29.81 45.76
C PRO A 16 -25.55 -29.98 44.39
N ASP A 17 -25.00 -30.96 43.67
CA ASP A 17 -25.32 -31.53 42.37
C ASP A 17 -26.75 -32.08 42.20
N ASN A 18 -27.28 -32.03 40.95
CA ASN A 18 -27.51 -33.26 40.16
C ASN A 18 -27.99 -33.00 38.71
N ASN A 19 -27.08 -33.23 37.78
CA ASN A 19 -27.10 -34.18 36.65
C ASN A 19 -28.25 -34.27 35.61
N ASN A 20 -27.72 -34.40 34.37
CA ASN A 20 -28.23 -35.07 33.15
C ASN A 20 -29.25 -34.31 32.27
N GLN A 21 -29.10 -34.19 30.95
CA GLN A 21 -28.16 -34.79 29.99
C GLN A 21 -28.25 -34.09 28.62
N ASN A 22 -27.12 -34.07 27.90
CA ASN A 22 -26.96 -34.16 26.44
C ASN A 22 -27.68 -33.16 25.50
N HIS A 23 -26.88 -32.31 24.83
CA HIS A 23 -26.57 -32.55 23.42
C HIS A 23 -25.29 -31.84 22.98
N SER A 24 -24.33 -32.63 22.54
CA SER A 24 -23.09 -32.23 21.91
C SER A 24 -23.33 -31.66 20.51
N HIS A 25 -22.99 -30.40 20.29
CA HIS A 25 -22.57 -29.93 18.97
C HIS A 25 -21.21 -29.26 19.09
N LYS A 26 -20.17 -30.06 18.80
CA LYS A 26 -18.84 -29.59 18.44
C LYS A 26 -18.99 -28.62 17.26
N LYS A 27 -18.71 -27.33 17.47
CA LYS A 27 -18.33 -26.41 16.39
C LYS A 27 -16.87 -26.04 16.59
N LEU A 28 -16.08 -26.40 15.57
CA LEU A 28 -14.66 -26.11 15.41
C LEU A 28 -14.37 -24.64 15.74
N PHE A 29 -13.44 -24.44 16.67
CA PHE A 29 -12.72 -23.17 16.84
C PHE A 29 -11.80 -22.98 15.63
N TRP A 30 -12.04 -21.93 14.86
CA TRP A 30 -11.10 -21.48 13.83
C TRP A 30 -10.16 -20.45 14.47
N ILE A 31 -8.87 -20.79 14.45
CA ILE A 31 -7.75 -19.90 14.77
C ILE A 31 -7.67 -18.89 13.63
N GLY A 32 -7.82 -17.60 13.96
CA GLY A 32 -7.81 -16.51 12.99
C GLY A 32 -7.19 -15.25 13.57
N GLY A 33 -5.97 -15.36 14.10
CA GLY A 33 -5.06 -14.24 14.18
C GLY A 33 -4.28 -14.13 12.87
N ILE A 34 -4.02 -12.89 12.43
CA ILE A 34 -2.99 -12.52 11.44
C ILE A 34 -3.32 -12.89 9.98
N VAL A 35 -4.20 -12.13 9.32
CA VAL A 35 -4.07 -11.74 7.89
C VAL A 35 -4.81 -10.41 7.64
N VAL A 36 -4.15 -9.27 7.85
CA VAL A 36 -4.63 -7.94 7.36
C VAL A 36 -3.52 -7.19 6.58
N LEU A 37 -2.56 -7.91 5.98
CA LEU A 37 -1.53 -7.27 5.13
C LEU A 37 -1.36 -7.89 3.75
N ILE A 38 -2.41 -8.48 3.16
CA ILE A 38 -2.42 -8.84 1.73
C ILE A 38 -3.83 -8.69 1.13
N ILE A 39 -4.32 -7.46 0.97
CA ILE A 39 -5.33 -7.15 -0.06
C ILE A 39 -4.98 -5.80 -0.70
N LEU A 40 -3.82 -5.75 -1.38
CA LEU A 40 -3.57 -4.81 -2.49
C LEU A 40 -2.86 -5.51 -3.69
N ALA A 41 -2.92 -6.85 -3.77
CA ALA A 41 -2.29 -7.60 -4.86
C ALA A 41 -3.19 -8.69 -5.50
N ILE A 42 -4.50 -8.70 -5.24
CA ILE A 42 -5.41 -9.75 -5.79
C ILE A 42 -6.49 -9.21 -6.74
N VAL A 43 -6.74 -7.90 -6.81
CA VAL A 43 -7.73 -7.36 -7.77
C VAL A 43 -7.20 -7.29 -9.22
N GLY A 44 -5.88 -7.35 -9.44
CA GLY A 44 -5.27 -7.43 -10.78
C GLY A 44 -5.03 -8.84 -11.35
N GLY A 45 -5.15 -9.90 -10.53
CA GLY A 45 -4.73 -11.26 -10.91
C GLY A 45 -5.85 -12.23 -11.30
N VAL A 46 -7.12 -11.88 -11.09
CA VAL A 46 -8.24 -12.84 -11.20
C VAL A 46 -8.93 -12.83 -12.58
N PHE A 47 -8.65 -11.85 -13.45
CA PHE A 47 -9.26 -11.82 -14.81
C PHE A 47 -8.55 -12.67 -15.87
N TYR A 48 -7.34 -13.19 -15.62
CA TYR A 48 -6.57 -13.89 -16.65
C TYR A 48 -6.93 -15.39 -16.82
N PHE A 49 -7.65 -16.01 -15.88
CA PHE A 49 -7.89 -17.48 -15.91
C PHE A 49 -9.34 -17.93 -16.21
N SER A 50 -10.25 -17.02 -16.58
CA SER A 50 -11.67 -17.35 -16.80
C SER A 50 -12.09 -17.58 -18.27
N SER A 51 -11.22 -17.46 -19.28
CA SER A 51 -11.68 -17.43 -20.69
C SER A 51 -11.15 -18.53 -21.62
N ILE A 52 -10.83 -19.73 -21.10
CA ILE A 52 -10.57 -20.90 -21.96
C ILE A 52 -11.26 -22.15 -21.39
N LYS A 53 -12.52 -22.38 -21.78
CA LYS A 53 -13.09 -23.74 -22.00
C LYS A 53 -14.52 -23.68 -22.54
N LYS A 54 -14.76 -24.54 -23.56
CA LYS A 54 -15.98 -24.82 -24.36
C LYS A 54 -16.14 -23.82 -25.52
N THR A 55 -15.93 -24.18 -26.79
CA THR A 55 -16.50 -25.29 -27.59
C THR A 55 -15.48 -25.73 -28.68
N GLY A 56 -15.44 -26.94 -29.23
CA GLY A 56 -16.51 -27.92 -29.43
C GLY A 56 -16.02 -29.34 -29.77
N ARG A 57 -16.96 -30.27 -29.60
CA ARG A 57 -16.95 -31.69 -30.03
C ARG A 57 -17.16 -31.80 -31.54
N LYS A 58 -16.53 -32.80 -32.17
CA LYS A 58 -17.09 -33.79 -33.13
C LYS A 58 -15.95 -34.76 -33.48
N SER A 59 -15.94 -35.98 -32.94
CA SER A 59 -16.65 -37.22 -33.35
C SER A 59 -15.69 -38.16 -34.09
N LYS A 60 -15.32 -39.27 -33.43
CA LYS A 60 -14.74 -40.45 -34.05
C LYS A 60 -15.87 -41.24 -34.73
N ASN A 61 -15.65 -41.66 -35.98
CA ASN A 61 -16.23 -42.88 -36.51
C ASN A 61 -15.09 -43.72 -37.12
N VAL A 62 -15.17 -45.01 -36.84
CA VAL A 62 -14.25 -46.10 -37.15
C VAL A 62 -14.52 -46.60 -38.57
N VAL A 63 -13.49 -46.88 -39.39
CA VAL A 63 -13.41 -48.06 -40.29
C VAL A 63 -11.93 -48.43 -40.53
N GLN A 64 -11.70 -49.75 -40.55
CA GLN A 64 -10.48 -50.53 -40.68
C GLN A 64 -9.79 -50.56 -42.06
N ASN A 65 -8.55 -51.08 -42.03
CA ASN A 65 -7.83 -51.93 -43.01
C ASN A 65 -6.66 -51.33 -43.84
N GLN A 66 -5.48 -51.92 -43.58
CA GLN A 66 -4.24 -52.03 -44.39
C GLN A 66 -4.48 -52.77 -45.74
N PRO A 67 -3.49 -53.05 -46.63
CA PRO A 67 -2.07 -52.63 -46.74
C PRO A 67 -1.62 -52.19 -48.18
N ASN A 68 -0.37 -51.70 -48.28
CA ASN A 68 0.62 -51.80 -49.39
C ASN A 68 0.19 -51.80 -50.87
N GLN A 69 0.83 -50.98 -51.71
CA GLN A 69 1.84 -51.45 -52.69
C GLN A 69 2.60 -50.32 -53.42
N ASN A 70 3.86 -50.64 -53.70
CA ASN A 70 4.93 -49.89 -54.37
C ASN A 70 4.61 -49.47 -55.83
N GLN A 71 5.28 -48.43 -56.34
CA GLN A 71 6.40 -48.56 -57.30
C GLN A 71 7.02 -47.21 -57.71
N ASN A 72 8.36 -47.13 -57.53
CA ASN A 72 9.46 -46.58 -58.37
C ASN A 72 9.18 -45.30 -59.21
N ILE A 73 10.09 -44.30 -59.27
CA ILE A 73 11.40 -44.36 -59.94
C ILE A 73 12.46 -43.38 -59.34
N GLN A 74 13.71 -43.82 -59.47
CA GLN A 74 15.07 -43.39 -59.09
C GLN A 74 15.52 -41.93 -59.36
N LYS A 75 16.25 -41.33 -58.39
CA LYS A 75 17.72 -40.96 -58.34
C LYS A 75 18.02 -39.55 -58.88
N THR A 76 18.85 -38.69 -58.28
CA THR A 76 20.15 -38.87 -57.60
C THR A 76 20.45 -37.78 -56.54
N ASP A 77 20.98 -38.23 -55.40
CA ASP A 77 22.12 -37.75 -54.59
C ASP A 77 22.38 -36.26 -54.31
N ASN A 78 22.31 -35.88 -53.02
CA ASN A 78 23.53 -35.50 -52.28
C ASN A 78 23.37 -35.57 -50.75
N GLN A 79 24.01 -36.59 -50.19
CA GLN A 79 24.81 -36.65 -48.94
C GLN A 79 24.37 -35.99 -47.62
N LYS A 80 24.23 -36.89 -46.62
CA LYS A 80 24.63 -36.79 -45.19
C LYS A 80 23.91 -35.78 -44.29
N SER A 81 23.60 -36.04 -43.02
CA SER A 81 23.33 -37.22 -42.19
C SER A 81 22.85 -36.64 -40.86
N ASN A 82 21.69 -37.11 -40.36
CA ASN A 82 21.11 -36.70 -39.08
C ASN A 82 21.84 -37.29 -37.87
N GLN A 83 21.54 -36.67 -36.72
CA GLN A 83 21.54 -37.14 -35.32
C GLN A 83 22.67 -36.59 -34.44
N GLY A 84 22.40 -36.01 -33.26
CA GLY A 84 21.14 -35.95 -32.52
C GLY A 84 21.13 -35.01 -31.31
N ILE A 85 19.92 -34.56 -31.00
CA ILE A 85 19.28 -34.38 -29.68
C ILE A 85 20.18 -33.90 -28.53
N LYS A 86 20.00 -32.64 -28.12
CA LYS A 86 20.11 -32.20 -26.72
C LYS A 86 19.02 -31.19 -26.36
N ASP A 87 18.18 -31.63 -25.44
CA ASP A 87 17.44 -30.92 -24.39
C ASP A 87 17.04 -29.46 -24.62
N GLN A 88 15.75 -29.28 -24.93
CA GLN A 88 15.01 -28.04 -24.79
C GLN A 88 14.66 -27.79 -23.31
N ASN A 89 15.46 -26.97 -22.65
CA ASN A 89 15.03 -26.16 -21.52
C ASN A 89 15.35 -24.69 -21.83
N GLN A 90 14.66 -24.12 -22.83
CA GLN A 90 14.63 -22.68 -23.02
C GLN A 90 13.59 -22.09 -22.09
N VAL A 91 14.06 -21.46 -21.01
CA VAL A 91 13.27 -20.50 -20.24
C VAL A 91 12.89 -19.37 -21.20
N ASN A 92 11.61 -19.24 -21.52
CA ASN A 92 11.08 -18.11 -22.28
C ASN A 92 11.41 -16.81 -21.53
N GLN A 93 12.47 -16.12 -21.97
CA GLN A 93 12.73 -14.74 -21.58
C GLN A 93 11.75 -13.86 -22.35
N THR A 94 10.74 -13.33 -21.66
CA THR A 94 9.92 -12.24 -22.20
C THR A 94 10.81 -11.01 -22.35
N GLU A 95 11.07 -10.55 -23.57
CA GLU A 95 11.71 -9.25 -23.80
C GLU A 95 10.69 -8.14 -23.51
N THR A 96 10.98 -7.25 -22.54
CA THR A 96 10.22 -6.00 -22.39
C THR A 96 11.01 -4.90 -23.08
N LYS A 97 10.44 -4.32 -24.14
CA LYS A 97 10.99 -3.17 -24.87
C LYS A 97 10.31 -1.92 -24.34
N VAL A 98 11.08 -0.95 -23.85
CA VAL A 98 10.54 0.36 -23.48
C VAL A 98 10.93 1.40 -24.50
N TYR A 99 9.94 2.18 -24.91
CA TYR A 99 10.06 3.24 -25.92
C TYR A 99 9.93 4.60 -25.24
N SER A 100 10.90 5.49 -25.45
CA SER A 100 10.75 6.92 -25.15
C SER A 100 10.69 7.72 -26.44
N LYS A 101 9.53 8.29 -26.74
CA LYS A 101 9.30 9.11 -27.93
C LYS A 101 10.11 10.42 -27.89
N LYS A 102 10.43 10.93 -26.70
CA LYS A 102 11.21 12.18 -26.50
C LYS A 102 12.72 11.98 -26.71
N LEU A 103 13.24 10.79 -26.42
CA LEU A 103 14.69 10.51 -26.47
C LEU A 103 15.14 9.90 -27.80
N GLY A 104 14.22 9.48 -28.68
CA GLY A 104 14.57 8.86 -29.96
C GLY A 104 15.43 7.60 -29.85
N LYS A 105 15.48 6.95 -28.68
CA LYS A 105 16.33 5.79 -28.39
C LYS A 105 15.52 4.57 -28.00
N LEU A 106 15.89 3.44 -28.60
CA LEU A 106 15.36 2.10 -28.33
C LEU A 106 16.13 1.47 -27.16
N PHE A 107 15.44 1.13 -26.06
CA PHE A 107 16.02 0.30 -25.00
C PHE A 107 15.70 -1.16 -25.31
N LYS A 108 16.70 -1.88 -25.82
CA LYS A 108 16.49 -3.20 -26.43
C LYS A 108 16.33 -4.33 -25.41
N GLU A 109 16.81 -4.16 -24.18
CA GLU A 109 16.76 -5.21 -23.15
C GLU A 109 16.56 -4.60 -21.76
N ILE A 110 15.32 -4.56 -21.29
CA ILE A 110 15.03 -4.38 -19.86
C ILE A 110 14.73 -5.77 -19.32
N TYR A 111 15.50 -6.22 -18.34
CA TYR A 111 15.25 -7.48 -17.66
C TYR A 111 13.91 -7.35 -16.93
N PRO A 112 12.84 -8.06 -17.34
CA PRO A 112 11.51 -7.86 -16.75
C PRO A 112 11.33 -8.58 -15.43
N ASN A 113 12.33 -9.37 -15.01
CA ASN A 113 12.08 -10.38 -13.99
C ASN A 113 12.21 -9.90 -12.54
N LYS A 114 12.14 -8.58 -12.32
CA LYS A 114 11.75 -7.88 -11.08
C LYS A 114 12.14 -6.41 -11.20
N ASN A 115 11.18 -5.51 -11.39
CA ASN A 115 11.35 -4.04 -11.25
C ASN A 115 11.62 -3.33 -12.58
N GLY A 116 10.59 -2.60 -13.05
CA GLY A 116 10.61 -1.81 -14.27
C GLY A 116 11.47 -0.56 -14.17
N ILE A 117 11.08 0.50 -14.86
CA ILE A 117 11.73 1.82 -14.77
C ILE A 117 11.16 2.56 -13.56
N PHE A 118 12.04 3.13 -12.74
CA PHE A 118 11.66 4.01 -11.63
C PHE A 118 12.04 5.44 -11.96
N PHE A 119 11.21 6.37 -11.53
CA PHE A 119 11.45 7.80 -11.68
C PHE A 119 11.76 8.41 -10.32
N SER A 120 12.62 9.43 -10.34
CA SER A 120 12.77 10.37 -9.23
C SER A 120 11.45 11.07 -8.91
N PRO A 121 11.25 11.57 -7.67
CA PRO A 121 10.02 12.27 -7.27
C PRO A 121 9.59 13.41 -8.21
N ASP A 122 10.54 14.17 -8.77
CA ASP A 122 10.25 15.24 -9.73
C ASP A 122 10.04 14.76 -11.18
N GLY A 123 10.29 13.48 -11.44
CA GLY A 123 10.16 12.83 -12.75
C GLY A 123 11.27 13.17 -13.74
N GLN A 124 12.33 13.88 -13.33
CA GLN A 124 13.41 14.29 -14.24
C GLN A 124 14.41 13.17 -14.51
N TYR A 125 14.69 12.37 -13.49
CA TYR A 125 15.63 11.26 -13.54
C TYR A 125 14.90 9.92 -13.56
N TYR A 126 15.46 8.94 -14.27
CA TYR A 126 14.96 7.56 -14.29
C TYR A 126 16.07 6.52 -14.17
N VAL A 127 15.71 5.40 -13.54
CA VAL A 127 16.61 4.28 -13.28
C VAL A 127 16.01 2.94 -13.66
N TYR A 128 16.86 2.03 -14.15
CA TYR A 128 16.50 0.63 -14.35
C TYR A 128 17.74 -0.26 -14.32
N VAL A 129 17.57 -1.53 -13.96
CA VAL A 129 18.66 -2.49 -13.88
C VAL A 129 18.76 -3.29 -15.18
N ILE A 130 19.98 -3.41 -15.70
CA ILE A 130 20.30 -4.35 -16.77
C ILE A 130 21.18 -5.48 -16.22
N LYS A 131 21.09 -6.65 -16.86
CA LYS A 131 21.99 -7.77 -16.60
C LYS A 131 22.83 -8.03 -17.85
N SER A 132 24.15 -8.02 -17.71
CA SER A 132 25.10 -8.35 -18.76
C SER A 132 25.87 -9.61 -18.34
N GLY A 133 25.54 -10.75 -18.95
CA GLY A 133 26.08 -12.05 -18.54
C GLY A 133 25.67 -12.42 -17.10
N LYS A 134 26.65 -12.51 -16.18
CA LYS A 134 26.42 -12.80 -14.75
C LYS A 134 26.37 -11.54 -13.88
N LYS A 135 26.60 -10.36 -14.45
CA LYS A 135 26.71 -9.10 -13.73
C LYS A 135 25.47 -8.23 -13.96
N TYR A 136 25.23 -7.32 -13.04
CA TYR A 136 24.15 -6.33 -13.11
C TYR A 136 24.73 -4.92 -13.13
N SER A 137 24.04 -4.00 -13.79
CA SER A 137 24.38 -2.58 -13.79
C SER A 137 23.12 -1.76 -13.65
N MET A 138 23.21 -0.70 -12.86
CA MET A 138 22.21 0.34 -12.87
C MET A 138 22.38 1.20 -14.13
N ILE A 139 21.27 1.56 -14.77
CA ILE A 139 21.24 2.63 -15.77
C ILE A 139 20.57 3.82 -15.13
N LEU A 140 21.24 4.97 -15.13
CA LEU A 140 20.70 6.26 -14.70
C LEU A 140 20.67 7.17 -15.92
N ASP A 141 19.47 7.58 -16.36
CA ASP A 141 19.23 8.40 -17.56
C ASP A 141 19.94 7.89 -18.83
N GLY A 142 19.91 6.58 -19.04
CA GLY A 142 20.56 5.94 -20.18
C GLY A 142 22.08 5.79 -20.04
N LYS A 143 22.69 6.29 -18.94
CA LYS A 143 24.11 6.09 -18.64
C LYS A 143 24.30 4.85 -17.77
N LYS A 144 25.03 3.87 -18.31
CA LYS A 144 25.40 2.63 -17.59
C LYS A 144 26.38 2.94 -16.47
N GLN A 145 26.00 2.56 -15.25
CA GLN A 145 26.84 2.61 -14.06
C GLN A 145 27.74 1.37 -13.97
N LYS A 146 28.58 1.31 -12.92
CA LYS A 146 29.49 0.19 -12.65
C LYS A 146 28.76 -1.16 -12.58
N GLU A 147 29.47 -2.24 -12.94
CA GLU A 147 28.96 -3.61 -12.89
C GLU A 147 29.19 -4.28 -11.53
N TYR A 148 28.19 -5.02 -11.06
CA TYR A 148 28.17 -5.71 -9.78
C TYR A 148 27.73 -7.17 -9.91
N ASP A 149 28.03 -8.00 -8.91
CA ASP A 149 27.57 -9.40 -8.88
C ASP A 149 26.06 -9.49 -8.77
N GLU A 150 25.47 -8.63 -7.93
CA GLU A 150 24.03 -8.50 -7.71
C GLU A 150 23.71 -7.03 -7.38
N ILE A 151 22.48 -6.62 -7.66
CA ILE A 151 21.90 -5.35 -7.24
C ILE A 151 20.50 -5.68 -6.68
N ASN A 152 20.17 -5.15 -5.49
CA ASN A 152 18.89 -5.41 -4.82
C ASN A 152 17.87 -4.30 -5.07
N ASP A 153 16.60 -4.60 -4.82
CA ASP A 153 15.40 -3.80 -5.12
C ASP A 153 15.27 -2.50 -4.28
N GLY A 154 16.19 -2.25 -3.36
CA GLY A 154 16.22 -1.08 -2.47
C GLY A 154 16.83 0.16 -3.12
N PHE A 155 16.30 0.58 -4.26
CA PHE A 155 16.66 1.83 -4.95
C PHE A 155 15.83 2.99 -4.38
N VAL A 156 16.47 4.05 -3.90
CA VAL A 156 15.77 5.16 -3.26
C VAL A 156 16.33 6.48 -3.77
N PHE A 157 15.44 7.34 -4.28
CA PHE A 157 15.75 8.75 -4.51
C PHE A 157 15.47 9.55 -3.24
N SER A 158 16.26 10.58 -2.96
CA SER A 158 15.93 11.55 -1.94
C SER A 158 14.65 12.33 -2.30
N PRO A 159 13.92 12.85 -1.30
CA PRO A 159 12.71 13.66 -1.54
C PRO A 159 12.90 14.80 -2.55
N ASN A 160 14.04 15.49 -2.51
CA ASN A 160 14.38 16.57 -3.43
C ASN A 160 14.87 16.09 -4.82
N SER A 161 14.90 14.78 -5.08
CA SER A 161 15.36 14.14 -6.33
C SER A 161 16.84 14.32 -6.67
N GLN A 162 17.67 14.86 -5.76
CA GLN A 162 19.09 15.16 -6.02
C GLN A 162 20.03 14.00 -5.70
N HIS A 163 19.64 13.10 -4.80
CA HIS A 163 20.45 11.96 -4.39
C HIS A 163 19.77 10.65 -4.76
N PHE A 164 20.57 9.64 -5.10
CA PHE A 164 20.12 8.30 -5.43
C PHE A 164 21.01 7.24 -4.79
N VAL A 165 20.37 6.27 -4.13
CA VAL A 165 21.06 5.18 -3.44
C VAL A 165 20.54 3.83 -3.87
N TYR A 166 21.44 2.83 -3.85
CA TYR A 166 21.07 1.44 -4.07
C TYR A 166 22.01 0.45 -3.41
N ALA A 167 21.50 -0.72 -3.06
CA ALA A 167 22.32 -1.80 -2.52
C ALA A 167 22.89 -2.65 -3.66
N ALA A 168 24.22 -2.83 -3.65
CA ALA A 168 24.95 -3.65 -4.60
C ALA A 168 25.82 -4.68 -3.88
N LYS A 169 26.15 -5.76 -4.59
CA LYS A 169 27.03 -6.83 -4.10
C LYS A 169 28.25 -6.96 -5.00
N SER A 170 29.43 -7.04 -4.40
CA SER A 170 30.68 -7.34 -5.10
C SER A 170 31.61 -8.13 -4.20
N ALA A 171 32.20 -9.20 -4.72
CA ALA A 171 33.08 -10.09 -3.98
C ALA A 171 32.43 -10.62 -2.69
N ASN A 172 31.17 -11.05 -2.80
CA ASN A 172 30.35 -11.60 -1.73
C ASN A 172 30.09 -10.67 -0.52
N LYS A 173 30.26 -9.36 -0.69
CA LYS A 173 29.88 -8.35 0.30
C LYS A 173 28.88 -7.36 -0.29
N TRP A 174 27.96 -6.90 0.54
CA TRP A 174 26.96 -5.90 0.20
C TRP A 174 27.37 -4.51 0.66
N PHE A 175 26.96 -3.47 -0.07
CA PHE A 175 27.21 -2.08 0.28
C PHE A 175 26.17 -1.18 -0.38
N ILE A 176 26.00 0.01 0.16
CA ILE A 176 25.26 1.08 -0.51
C ILE A 176 26.15 1.74 -1.55
N VAL A 177 25.60 2.01 -2.73
CA VAL A 177 26.17 2.97 -3.68
C VAL A 177 25.37 4.26 -3.52
N PHE A 178 26.03 5.32 -3.08
CA PHE A 178 25.47 6.66 -2.90
C PHE A 178 25.99 7.56 -4.02
N ASP A 179 25.13 8.05 -4.90
CA ASP A 179 25.50 8.91 -6.04
C ASP A 179 26.71 8.36 -6.83
N GLY A 180 26.68 7.06 -7.11
CA GLY A 180 27.74 6.35 -7.83
C GLY A 180 28.99 6.00 -7.00
N LYS A 181 29.07 6.41 -5.72
CA LYS A 181 30.18 6.09 -4.82
C LYS A 181 29.85 4.89 -3.93
N GLU A 182 30.69 3.86 -4.00
CA GLU A 182 30.60 2.68 -3.13
C GLU A 182 30.90 3.07 -1.67
N GLN A 183 29.98 2.73 -0.77
CA GLN A 183 30.15 2.88 0.67
C GLN A 183 30.85 1.64 1.25
N LYS A 184 30.99 1.62 2.58
CA LYS A 184 31.59 0.49 3.31
C LYS A 184 30.86 -0.82 3.03
N LYS A 185 31.63 -1.91 3.04
CA LYS A 185 31.20 -3.28 2.70
C LYS A 185 30.82 -4.07 3.95
N TYR A 186 29.72 -4.79 3.85
CA TYR A 186 29.06 -5.55 4.92
C TYR A 186 28.73 -6.98 4.47
N ASP A 187 28.42 -7.87 5.40
CA ASP A 187 27.93 -9.22 5.06
C ASP A 187 26.57 -9.13 4.37
N ARG A 188 25.73 -8.17 4.78
CA ARG A 188 24.47 -7.84 4.12
C ARG A 188 24.10 -6.38 4.39
N VAL A 189 23.37 -5.77 3.47
CA VAL A 189 22.57 -4.57 3.72
C VAL A 189 21.11 -5.01 3.71
N VAL A 190 20.37 -4.69 4.76
CA VAL A 190 18.96 -5.09 4.87
C VAL A 190 18.16 -4.27 3.84
N CYS A 191 17.38 -4.94 3.00
CA CYS A 191 16.45 -4.32 2.08
C CYS A 191 15.17 -5.15 2.08
N GLY A 192 14.02 -4.54 2.35
CA GLY A 192 12.72 -5.20 2.46
C GLY A 192 11.65 -4.20 2.92
N ALA A 193 10.39 -4.65 2.96
CA ALA A 193 9.19 -3.80 3.08
C ALA A 193 9.26 -2.70 4.16
N ASN A 194 9.99 -2.89 5.26
CA ASN A 194 10.11 -1.93 6.37
C ASN A 194 11.57 -1.60 6.74
N SER A 195 12.53 -1.83 5.84
CA SER A 195 13.97 -1.67 6.16
C SER A 195 14.82 -1.30 4.95
N TRP A 196 14.24 -0.58 3.98
CA TRP A 196 15.04 0.05 2.92
C TRP A 196 15.88 1.19 3.49
N PRO A 197 16.95 1.59 2.79
CA PRO A 197 17.60 2.86 3.08
C PRO A 197 16.56 4.00 3.06
N ILE A 198 16.66 4.94 3.99
CA ILE A 198 15.73 6.07 4.08
C ILE A 198 16.51 7.39 4.07
N PHE A 199 15.98 8.38 3.36
CA PHE A 199 16.43 9.75 3.44
C PHE A 199 15.59 10.51 4.48
N SER A 200 16.21 11.47 5.16
CA SER A 200 15.47 12.48 5.92
C SER A 200 14.60 13.35 4.99
N PRO A 201 13.51 13.96 5.49
CA PRO A 201 12.62 14.81 4.70
C PRO A 201 13.34 15.92 3.90
N ASP A 202 14.30 16.59 4.52
CA ASP A 202 15.16 17.61 3.91
C ASP A 202 16.23 17.05 2.94
N SER A 203 16.27 15.74 2.73
CA SER A 203 17.19 15.02 1.84
C SER A 203 18.67 15.05 2.23
N GLN A 204 19.03 15.53 3.43
CA GLN A 204 20.42 15.70 3.84
C GLN A 204 21.02 14.46 4.51
N HIS A 205 20.19 13.63 5.15
CA HIS A 205 20.64 12.48 5.91
C HIS A 205 20.19 11.17 5.26
N LEU A 206 21.05 10.15 5.31
CA LEU A 206 20.74 8.78 4.89
C LEU A 206 20.95 7.81 6.04
N ALA A 207 19.93 6.99 6.33
CA ALA A 207 20.02 5.88 7.26
C ALA A 207 19.75 4.53 6.58
N TYR A 208 20.51 3.50 6.95
CA TYR A 208 20.24 2.12 6.52
C TYR A 208 20.75 1.10 7.54
N ILE A 209 20.27 -0.15 7.43
CA ILE A 209 20.69 -1.24 8.32
C ILE A 209 21.71 -2.13 7.61
N ALA A 210 22.85 -2.30 8.25
CA ALA A 210 23.91 -3.21 7.82
C ALA A 210 24.04 -4.39 8.77
N ILE A 211 24.57 -5.50 8.26
CA ILE A 211 24.88 -6.71 9.02
C ILE A 211 26.37 -7.01 8.92
N SER A 212 26.97 -7.17 10.10
CA SER A 212 28.37 -7.54 10.29
C SER A 212 28.42 -8.71 11.29
N GLY A 213 28.63 -9.93 10.79
CA GLY A 213 28.50 -11.16 11.56
C GLY A 213 27.03 -11.43 11.92
N GLU A 214 26.77 -11.66 13.22
CA GLU A 214 25.42 -11.98 13.73
C GLU A 214 24.63 -10.75 14.19
N LYS A 215 25.23 -9.55 14.15
CA LYS A 215 24.64 -8.32 14.66
C LYS A 215 24.23 -7.37 13.54
N GLN A 216 23.19 -6.60 13.82
CA GLN A 216 22.75 -5.49 12.97
C GLN A 216 23.27 -4.17 13.53
N GLU A 217 23.64 -3.26 12.64
CA GLU A 217 24.00 -1.89 12.98
C GLU A 217 23.30 -0.93 12.03
N ILE A 218 22.88 0.22 12.57
CA ILE A 218 22.41 1.32 11.74
C ILE A 218 23.63 2.10 11.27
N VAL A 219 23.66 2.43 9.99
CA VAL A 219 24.61 3.38 9.42
C VAL A 219 23.84 4.66 9.11
N LEU A 220 24.22 5.75 9.79
CA LEU A 220 23.66 7.08 9.60
C LEU A 220 24.77 7.97 9.03
N ASP A 221 24.57 8.50 7.82
CA ASP A 221 25.54 9.35 7.10
C ASP A 221 26.94 8.74 6.99
N GLY A 222 26.98 7.44 6.73
CA GLY A 222 28.22 6.67 6.62
C GLY A 222 28.88 6.33 7.97
N LYS A 223 28.32 6.79 9.09
CA LYS A 223 28.79 6.46 10.44
C LYS A 223 28.01 5.27 11.02
N GLU A 224 28.74 4.26 11.43
CA GLU A 224 28.19 3.09 12.12
C GLU A 224 27.80 3.44 13.56
N MET A 225 26.57 3.08 13.92
CA MET A 225 26.06 3.18 15.29
C MET A 225 26.27 1.87 16.06
N LYS A 226 25.74 1.80 17.28
CA LYS A 226 25.85 0.62 18.13
C LYS A 226 25.22 -0.62 17.47
N LYS A 227 25.81 -1.78 17.75
CA LYS A 227 25.37 -3.10 17.27
C LYS A 227 24.31 -3.72 18.19
N TYR A 228 23.31 -4.35 17.57
CA TYR A 228 22.17 -4.99 18.22
C TYR A 228 21.90 -6.39 17.66
N ASP A 229 21.05 -7.18 18.32
CA ASP A 229 20.60 -8.47 17.79
C ASP A 229 19.77 -8.27 16.52
N SER A 230 18.94 -7.22 16.52
CA SER A 230 18.22 -6.73 15.35
C SER A 230 17.83 -5.26 15.53
N ALA A 231 17.61 -4.56 14.42
CA ALA A 231 17.06 -3.21 14.37
C ALA A 231 16.09 -3.08 13.19
N TRP A 232 15.08 -2.21 13.30
CA TRP A 232 14.05 -1.99 12.28
C TRP A 232 13.30 -0.65 12.56
N ASP A 233 12.31 -0.32 11.72
CA ASP A 233 11.47 0.89 11.83
C ASP A 233 12.26 2.20 11.98
N LEU A 234 13.20 2.43 11.06
CA LEU A 234 13.98 3.66 10.98
C LEU A 234 13.03 4.81 10.60
N THR A 235 13.14 5.94 11.28
CA THR A 235 12.31 7.11 10.99
C THR A 235 13.02 8.42 11.38
N PHE A 236 12.83 9.45 10.56
CA PHE A 236 13.24 10.82 10.87
C PHE A 236 12.00 11.63 11.28
N SER A 237 12.20 12.62 12.15
CA SER A 237 11.18 13.64 12.38
C SER A 237 10.90 14.46 11.12
N PRO A 238 9.71 15.08 10.99
CA PRO A 238 9.36 15.93 9.85
C PRO A 238 10.37 17.05 9.56
N ASP A 239 11.00 17.62 10.58
CA ASP A 239 12.03 18.66 10.45
C ASP A 239 13.45 18.13 10.21
N SER A 240 13.60 16.81 10.04
CA SER A 240 14.87 16.09 9.89
C SER A 240 15.84 16.13 11.07
N GLN A 241 15.50 16.77 12.20
CA GLN A 241 16.45 16.98 13.30
C GLN A 241 16.56 15.79 14.25
N HIS A 242 15.54 14.94 14.32
CA HIS A 242 15.49 13.77 15.19
C HIS A 242 15.48 12.48 14.37
N PHE A 243 16.15 11.46 14.88
CA PHE A 243 16.20 10.13 14.28
C PHE A 243 15.91 9.04 15.30
N ALA A 244 14.95 8.17 14.97
CA ALA A 244 14.53 7.08 15.83
C ALA A 244 14.55 5.73 15.08
N TYR A 245 14.76 4.66 15.83
CA TYR A 245 14.60 3.29 15.36
C TYR A 245 14.30 2.34 16.50
N THR A 246 13.70 1.19 16.19
CA THR A 246 13.53 0.10 17.14
C THR A 246 14.75 -0.82 17.10
N ALA A 247 15.22 -1.22 18.28
CA ALA A 247 16.32 -2.16 18.44
C ALA A 247 15.93 -3.29 19.39
N ARG A 248 16.57 -4.44 19.20
CA ARG A 248 16.48 -5.60 20.09
C ARG A 248 17.85 -5.98 20.63
N LEU A 249 17.92 -6.17 21.94
CA LEU A 249 19.11 -6.69 22.61
C LEU A 249 18.69 -7.55 23.79
N ASN A 250 19.23 -8.77 23.87
CA ASN A 250 18.95 -9.73 24.95
C ASN A 250 17.44 -10.00 25.12
N ASN A 251 16.74 -10.25 24.01
CA ASN A 251 15.29 -10.51 23.96
C ASN A 251 14.40 -9.38 24.49
N LYS A 252 14.90 -8.13 24.55
CA LYS A 252 14.09 -6.95 24.86
C LYS A 252 14.14 -5.96 23.71
N HIS A 253 12.99 -5.35 23.41
CA HIS A 253 12.81 -4.32 22.40
C HIS A 253 12.87 -2.95 23.07
N PHE A 254 13.47 -1.95 22.40
CA PHE A 254 13.53 -0.58 22.87
C PHE A 254 13.68 0.37 21.68
N VAL A 255 13.19 1.60 21.85
CA VAL A 255 13.49 2.67 20.90
C VAL A 255 14.88 3.22 21.20
N VAL A 256 15.61 3.56 20.14
CA VAL A 256 16.75 4.47 20.22
C VAL A 256 16.33 5.77 19.58
N LEU A 257 16.35 6.86 20.35
CA LEU A 257 16.00 8.21 19.88
C LEU A 257 17.26 9.09 20.02
N ASP A 258 17.73 9.65 18.91
CA ASP A 258 18.94 10.49 18.83
C ASP A 258 20.17 9.82 19.47
N GLY A 259 20.31 8.52 19.21
CA GLY A 259 21.40 7.71 19.76
C GLY A 259 21.25 7.31 21.23
N LYS A 260 20.17 7.72 21.91
CA LYS A 260 19.88 7.35 23.31
C LYS A 260 18.91 6.16 23.37
N GLU A 261 19.36 5.07 23.98
CA GLU A 261 18.51 3.90 24.25
C GLU A 261 17.44 4.25 25.30
N GLN A 262 16.18 4.05 24.95
CA GLN A 262 15.05 4.24 25.84
C GLN A 262 14.81 2.99 26.71
N LYS A 263 13.76 3.04 27.54
CA LYS A 263 13.36 1.91 28.38
C LYS A 263 13.09 0.66 27.53
N LYS A 264 13.45 -0.49 28.10
CA LYS A 264 13.35 -1.81 27.47
C LYS A 264 12.03 -2.50 27.81
N TYR A 265 11.39 -3.04 26.78
CA TYR A 265 10.11 -3.71 26.84
C TYR A 265 10.17 -5.07 26.16
N ASP A 266 9.09 -5.83 26.27
CA ASP A 266 8.95 -7.12 25.60
C ASP A 266 8.59 -6.96 24.12
N ASP A 267 7.79 -5.94 23.76
CA ASP A 267 7.56 -5.55 22.37
C ASP A 267 7.31 -4.05 22.21
N ILE A 268 7.57 -3.53 21.02
CA ILE A 268 7.32 -2.14 20.62
C ILE A 268 6.58 -2.14 19.28
N GLY A 269 5.50 -1.37 19.23
CA GLY A 269 4.69 -1.15 18.05
C GLY A 269 5.17 0.05 17.22
N ILE A 270 4.23 0.76 16.61
CA ILE A 270 4.53 1.89 15.71
C ILE A 270 5.19 3.07 16.47
N LEU A 271 6.09 3.77 15.77
CA LEU A 271 6.78 4.98 16.20
C LEU A 271 6.20 6.16 15.41
N ILE A 272 5.86 7.27 16.07
CA ILE A 272 5.36 8.48 15.41
C ILE A 272 5.95 9.75 16.03
N PHE A 273 6.30 10.71 15.16
CA PHE A 273 6.59 12.09 15.55
C PHE A 273 5.36 12.97 15.34
N SER A 274 5.20 14.02 16.14
CA SER A 274 4.26 15.10 15.83
C SER A 274 4.69 15.85 14.57
N PRO A 275 3.75 16.50 13.85
CA PRO A 275 4.07 17.31 12.67
C PRO A 275 5.13 18.39 12.91
N ASP A 276 5.15 19.01 14.09
CA ASP A 276 6.15 20.01 14.48
C ASP A 276 7.47 19.42 15.01
N SER A 277 7.60 18.09 15.01
CA SER A 277 8.77 17.33 15.46
C SER A 277 9.10 17.42 16.96
N GLN A 278 8.26 18.08 17.78
CA GLN A 278 8.55 18.29 19.21
C GLN A 278 8.11 17.13 20.11
N HIS A 279 7.15 16.32 19.66
CA HIS A 279 6.62 15.19 20.40
C HIS A 279 6.89 13.87 19.69
N PHE A 280 7.12 12.82 20.48
CA PHE A 280 7.37 11.48 19.98
C PHE A 280 6.62 10.44 20.80
N ALA A 281 5.87 9.58 20.11
CA ALA A 281 5.08 8.54 20.73
C ALA A 281 5.32 7.16 20.11
N TYR A 282 5.18 6.12 20.93
CA TYR A 282 5.20 4.74 20.46
C TYR A 282 4.32 3.84 21.30
N ALA A 283 3.76 2.80 20.67
CA ALA A 283 3.00 1.77 21.36
C ALA A 283 3.94 0.73 21.96
N VAL A 284 3.59 0.20 23.14
CA VAL A 284 4.28 -0.88 23.83
C VAL A 284 3.26 -1.97 24.15
N GLY A 285 3.62 -3.23 23.93
CA GLY A 285 2.73 -4.35 24.18
C GLY A 285 3.46 -5.62 24.59
N PHE A 286 2.83 -6.45 25.42
CA PHE A 286 3.18 -7.86 25.57
C PHE A 286 2.08 -8.63 26.30
N LYS A 287 1.76 -9.82 25.82
CA LYS A 287 0.67 -10.69 26.31
C LYS A 287 -0.71 -10.04 26.19
N GLU A 288 -1.19 -9.44 27.29
CA GLU A 288 -2.60 -9.05 27.51
C GLU A 288 -2.82 -7.54 27.63
N LYS A 289 -1.75 -6.75 27.78
CA LYS A 289 -1.88 -5.29 27.96
C LYS A 289 -0.94 -4.52 27.06
N GLU A 290 -1.47 -3.44 26.53
CA GLU A 290 -0.78 -2.48 25.67
C GLU A 290 -0.92 -1.07 26.27
N PHE A 291 0.05 -0.21 26.00
CA PHE A 291 0.04 1.21 26.41
C PHE A 291 0.87 2.04 25.45
N VAL A 292 0.71 3.37 25.53
CA VAL A 292 1.52 4.33 24.77
C VAL A 292 2.61 4.88 25.67
N VAL A 293 3.79 5.11 25.11
CA VAL A 293 4.78 6.02 25.68
C VAL A 293 4.73 7.31 24.86
N LEU A 294 4.49 8.43 25.53
CA LEU A 294 4.50 9.78 24.93
C LEU A 294 5.61 10.57 25.60
N ASP A 295 6.58 11.06 24.84
CA ASP A 295 7.73 11.85 25.33
C ASP A 295 8.46 11.19 26.51
N GLY A 296 8.62 9.86 26.42
CA GLY A 296 9.27 9.05 27.46
C GLY A 296 8.37 8.72 28.66
N GLN A 297 7.13 9.20 28.71
CA GLN A 297 6.18 8.92 29.79
C GLN A 297 5.21 7.80 29.42
N GLU A 298 5.20 6.72 30.22
CA GLU A 298 4.24 5.61 30.08
C GLU A 298 2.83 6.05 30.45
N GLN A 299 1.89 5.86 29.52
CA GLN A 299 0.48 6.15 29.71
C GLN A 299 -0.26 4.96 30.34
N LYS A 300 -1.57 5.13 30.57
CA LYS A 300 -2.43 4.07 31.12
C LYS A 300 -2.45 2.82 30.23
N LYS A 301 -2.58 1.65 30.87
CA LYS A 301 -2.59 0.33 30.22
C LYS A 301 -4.01 -0.12 29.88
N TYR A 302 -4.17 -0.68 28.69
CA TYR A 302 -5.44 -1.16 28.12
C TYR A 302 -5.30 -2.57 27.56
N ASP A 303 -6.40 -3.21 27.16
CA ASP A 303 -6.36 -4.55 26.54
C ASP A 303 -5.69 -4.48 25.16
N ARG A 304 -5.94 -3.39 24.41
CA ARG A 304 -5.35 -3.10 23.11
C ARG A 304 -5.23 -1.58 22.88
N VAL A 305 -4.27 -1.18 22.07
CA VAL A 305 -4.01 0.19 21.63
C VAL A 305 -3.72 0.19 20.11
N TRP A 306 -4.37 1.07 19.35
CA TRP A 306 -4.11 1.27 17.92
C TRP A 306 -4.43 2.70 17.47
N ASP A 307 -4.14 3.02 16.21
CA ASP A 307 -4.39 4.32 15.57
C ASP A 307 -3.90 5.52 16.39
N LEU A 308 -2.62 5.53 16.77
CA LEU A 308 -1.98 6.69 17.39
C LEU A 308 -1.87 7.82 16.35
N THR A 309 -2.26 9.05 16.72
CA THR A 309 -2.22 10.20 15.82
C THR A 309 -2.07 11.52 16.57
N PHE A 310 -1.27 12.43 16.01
CA PHE A 310 -1.19 13.83 16.45
C PHE A 310 -2.08 14.71 15.58
N SER A 311 -2.61 15.80 16.14
CA SER A 311 -3.26 16.85 15.35
C SER A 311 -2.28 17.54 14.41
N PRO A 312 -2.74 18.12 13.29
CA PRO A 312 -1.89 18.85 12.35
C PRO A 312 -1.10 19.99 13.00
N ASP A 313 -1.67 20.67 14.01
CA ASP A 313 -0.97 21.71 14.78
C ASP A 313 -0.08 21.17 15.91
N SER A 314 0.01 19.85 16.06
CA SER A 314 0.78 19.14 17.08
C SER A 314 0.34 19.36 18.53
N GLN A 315 -0.79 20.04 18.78
CA GLN A 315 -1.24 20.37 20.14
C GLN A 315 -2.04 19.24 20.80
N HIS A 316 -2.58 18.31 20.02
CA HIS A 316 -3.42 17.22 20.51
C HIS A 316 -2.87 15.87 20.10
N PHE A 317 -3.02 14.88 20.98
CA PHE A 317 -2.62 13.51 20.74
C PHE A 317 -3.77 12.55 21.08
N ALA A 318 -4.12 11.70 20.11
CA ALA A 318 -5.21 10.74 20.22
C ALA A 318 -4.76 9.32 19.90
N TYR A 319 -5.40 8.35 20.53
CA TYR A 319 -5.27 6.94 20.19
C TYR A 319 -6.53 6.17 20.57
N VAL A 320 -6.80 5.07 19.87
CA VAL A 320 -7.93 4.19 20.15
C VAL A 320 -7.49 3.08 21.09
N VAL A 321 -8.35 2.76 22.06
CA VAL A 321 -8.11 1.67 23.00
C VAL A 321 -9.30 0.73 23.10
N ARG A 322 -9.01 -0.52 23.44
CA ARG A 322 -10.02 -1.48 23.90
C ARG A 322 -9.80 -1.75 25.39
N PHE A 323 -10.88 -1.70 26.16
CA PHE A 323 -10.87 -2.06 27.57
C PHE A 323 -12.21 -2.64 28.00
N LYS A 324 -12.19 -3.89 28.51
CA LYS A 324 -13.40 -4.62 28.96
C LYS A 324 -14.49 -4.64 27.88
N GLU A 325 -14.12 -5.12 26.69
CA GLU A 325 -15.02 -5.31 25.52
C GLU A 325 -15.59 -4.03 24.91
N LYS A 326 -15.19 -2.84 25.39
CA LYS A 326 -15.57 -1.56 24.81
C LYS A 326 -14.38 -0.84 24.22
N GLU A 327 -14.65 -0.04 23.20
CA GLU A 327 -13.66 0.79 22.53
C GLU A 327 -13.94 2.27 22.80
N PHE A 328 -12.87 3.05 22.97
CA PHE A 328 -12.95 4.49 23.13
C PHE A 328 -11.65 5.15 22.69
N VAL A 329 -11.73 6.44 22.38
CA VAL A 329 -10.56 7.27 22.14
C VAL A 329 -10.02 7.74 23.49
N VAL A 330 -8.70 7.77 23.64
CA VAL A 330 -8.02 8.62 24.62
C VAL A 330 -7.51 9.84 23.89
N LEU A 331 -7.99 11.03 24.26
CA LEU A 331 -7.57 12.32 23.70
C LEU A 331 -6.89 13.11 24.81
N ASP A 332 -5.62 13.45 24.63
CA ASP A 332 -4.80 14.20 25.60
C ASP A 332 -4.82 13.59 27.01
N GLY A 333 -4.77 12.26 27.06
CA GLY A 333 -4.84 11.48 28.30
C GLY A 333 -6.24 11.32 28.90
N GLN A 334 -7.28 11.93 28.31
CA GLN A 334 -8.66 11.82 28.77
C GLN A 334 -9.41 10.71 28.01
N GLU A 335 -9.97 9.75 28.75
CA GLU A 335 -10.82 8.70 28.20
C GLU A 335 -12.18 9.26 27.75
N GLN A 336 -12.52 9.07 26.47
CA GLN A 336 -13.78 9.53 25.90
C GLN A 336 -14.91 8.51 26.10
N LYS A 337 -16.09 8.83 25.57
CA LYS A 337 -17.26 7.94 25.63
C LYS A 337 -16.96 6.57 25.01
N LYS A 338 -17.56 5.53 25.59
CA LYS A 338 -17.35 4.12 25.22
C LYS A 338 -18.37 3.63 24.20
N TYR A 339 -17.87 2.87 23.23
CA TYR A 339 -18.60 2.35 22.08
C TYR A 339 -18.40 0.83 21.95
N ASP A 340 -19.25 0.20 21.14
CA ASP A 340 -19.10 -1.21 20.79
C ASP A 340 -17.90 -1.40 19.83
N GLU A 341 -17.65 -0.40 18.97
CA GLU A 341 -16.57 -0.41 17.98
C GLU A 341 -16.19 1.04 17.59
N ILE A 342 -14.92 1.29 17.33
CA ILE A 342 -14.36 2.49 16.69
C ILE A 342 -13.55 2.04 15.48
N THR A 343 -13.89 2.56 14.30
CA THR A 343 -13.29 2.04 13.06
C THR A 343 -12.17 2.90 12.49
N LYS A 344 -12.32 4.23 12.52
CA LYS A 344 -11.34 5.16 11.95
C LYS A 344 -11.41 6.49 12.71
N ILE A 345 -10.25 7.02 13.08
CA ILE A 345 -10.10 8.34 13.71
C ILE A 345 -9.20 9.23 12.85
N THR A 346 -9.40 10.54 12.92
CA THR A 346 -8.47 11.55 12.39
C THR A 346 -8.66 12.88 13.10
N PHE A 347 -7.67 13.76 12.97
CA PHE A 347 -7.89 15.20 13.13
C PHE A 347 -8.34 15.84 11.80
N TYR A 348 -9.32 16.75 11.88
CA TYR A 348 -9.99 17.56 10.85
C TYR A 348 -9.52 19.03 10.99
N PRO A 349 -9.70 20.00 10.04
CA PRO A 349 -9.10 21.31 10.19
C PRO A 349 -9.67 22.01 11.42
N HIS A 350 -8.86 22.93 11.94
CA HIS A 350 -9.00 23.46 13.29
C HIS A 350 -8.75 22.41 14.41
N ASN A 351 -8.06 21.31 14.09
CA ASN A 351 -7.59 20.30 15.05
C ASN A 351 -8.72 19.61 15.80
N GLN A 352 -9.87 19.50 15.14
CA GLN A 352 -11.04 18.79 15.65
C GLN A 352 -10.87 17.29 15.44
N LEU A 353 -10.99 16.48 16.50
CA LEU A 353 -10.92 15.03 16.38
C LEU A 353 -12.26 14.49 15.85
N VAL A 354 -12.23 13.76 14.73
CA VAL A 354 -13.39 13.12 14.12
C VAL A 354 -13.19 11.61 14.04
N TYR A 355 -14.20 10.84 14.45
CA TYR A 355 -14.18 9.39 14.31
C TYR A 355 -15.55 8.76 14.07
N LEU A 356 -15.53 7.58 13.47
CA LEU A 356 -16.72 6.74 13.28
C LEU A 356 -16.82 5.72 14.41
N ALA A 357 -17.94 5.75 15.13
CA ALA A 357 -18.20 4.87 16.26
C ALA A 357 -19.51 4.08 16.08
N LYS A 358 -19.56 2.86 16.61
CA LYS A 358 -20.74 2.01 16.62
C LYS A 358 -21.27 1.85 18.04
N LEU A 359 -22.58 2.05 18.22
CA LEU A 359 -23.28 1.79 19.48
C LEU A 359 -24.69 1.25 19.19
N ASN A 360 -25.03 0.09 19.74
CA ASN A 360 -26.34 -0.55 19.56
C ASN A 360 -26.73 -0.72 18.07
N ASP A 361 -25.80 -1.24 17.27
CA ASP A 361 -25.96 -1.44 15.80
C ASP A 361 -26.25 -0.18 14.98
N LYS A 362 -25.96 1.00 15.53
CA LYS A 362 -26.01 2.28 14.82
C LYS A 362 -24.62 2.90 14.76
N LEU A 363 -24.33 3.54 13.64
CA LEU A 363 -23.09 4.27 13.42
C LEU A 363 -23.29 5.77 13.68
N PHE A 364 -22.29 6.37 14.31
CA PHE A 364 -22.23 7.76 14.76
C PHE A 364 -20.94 8.39 14.24
N ILE A 365 -21.04 9.60 13.70
CA ILE A 365 -19.89 10.47 13.57
C ILE A 365 -19.74 11.20 14.91
N VAL A 366 -18.53 11.16 15.47
CA VAL A 366 -18.19 11.86 16.71
C VAL A 366 -17.15 12.90 16.40
N SER A 367 -17.39 14.14 16.84
CA SER A 367 -16.51 15.30 16.62
C SER A 367 -16.23 15.97 17.97
N ASP A 368 -14.97 16.04 18.39
CA ASP A 368 -14.54 16.52 19.73
C ASP A 368 -15.43 16.01 20.85
N SER A 369 -15.60 14.68 20.88
CA SER A 369 -16.39 13.99 21.90
C SER A 369 -17.90 14.27 21.88
N ARG A 370 -18.40 14.94 20.83
CA ARG A 370 -19.83 15.17 20.60
C ARG A 370 -20.34 14.27 19.48
N GLU A 371 -21.33 13.46 19.80
CA GLU A 371 -22.03 12.64 18.80
C GLU A 371 -22.90 13.53 17.91
N GLU A 372 -22.76 13.38 16.59
CA GLU A 372 -23.73 13.96 15.68
C GLU A 372 -25.12 13.34 15.90
N GLN A 373 -26.16 14.17 15.74
CA GLN A 373 -27.55 13.73 15.95
C GLN A 373 -28.00 12.62 14.97
N LYS A 374 -27.44 12.63 13.75
CA LYS A 374 -27.81 11.69 12.70
C LYS A 374 -27.15 10.34 12.95
N LYS A 375 -27.95 9.28 12.88
CA LYS A 375 -27.51 7.88 13.00
C LYS A 375 -27.66 7.18 11.67
N TYR A 376 -26.69 6.34 11.35
CA TYR A 376 -26.62 5.64 10.07
C TYR A 376 -26.67 4.13 10.26
N ASP A 377 -27.33 3.44 9.31
CA ASP A 377 -27.34 1.97 9.28
C ASP A 377 -26.02 1.42 8.75
N ARG A 378 -25.41 2.14 7.80
CA ARG A 378 -24.10 1.84 7.23
C ARG A 378 -23.37 3.13 6.86
N VAL A 379 -22.08 3.17 7.15
CA VAL A 379 -21.12 4.16 6.68
C VAL A 379 -19.92 3.38 6.14
N TRP A 380 -19.41 3.76 4.98
CA TRP A 380 -18.16 3.24 4.42
C TRP A 380 -17.44 4.34 3.65
N ASP A 381 -16.18 4.05 3.28
CA ASP A 381 -15.32 4.96 2.52
C ASP A 381 -15.16 6.34 3.18
N LEU A 382 -14.95 6.33 4.51
CA LEU A 382 -14.62 7.55 5.25
C LEU A 382 -13.20 7.96 4.85
N THR A 383 -13.12 8.99 4.01
CA THR A 383 -11.89 9.51 3.42
C THR A 383 -11.68 10.95 3.86
N PHE A 384 -10.44 11.28 4.16
CA PHE A 384 -10.02 12.62 4.56
C PHE A 384 -9.23 13.24 3.42
N SER A 385 -9.37 14.55 3.21
CA SER A 385 -8.54 15.25 2.25
C SER A 385 -7.09 15.30 2.75
N PRO A 386 -6.09 15.30 1.85
CA PRO A 386 -4.69 15.31 2.23
C PRO A 386 -4.26 16.53 3.06
N ASP A 387 -4.89 17.70 2.83
CA ASP A 387 -4.69 18.90 3.63
C ASP A 387 -5.39 18.85 5.01
N SER A 388 -6.05 17.73 5.31
CA SER A 388 -6.85 17.51 6.51
C SER A 388 -7.97 18.55 6.68
N GLN A 389 -8.44 19.22 5.62
CA GLN A 389 -9.50 20.24 5.69
C GLN A 389 -10.91 19.72 5.43
N HIS A 390 -11.03 18.57 4.78
CA HIS A 390 -12.30 18.02 4.33
C HIS A 390 -12.39 16.54 4.68
N PHE A 391 -13.59 16.06 4.92
CA PHE A 391 -13.86 14.64 5.01
C PHE A 391 -15.13 14.26 4.29
N VAL A 392 -15.12 13.07 3.75
CA VAL A 392 -16.23 12.52 2.99
C VAL A 392 -16.50 11.11 3.44
N TYR A 393 -17.76 10.75 3.48
CA TYR A 393 -18.16 9.37 3.68
C TYR A 393 -19.41 9.04 2.89
N ILE A 394 -19.56 7.76 2.60
CA ILE A 394 -20.73 7.24 1.92
C ILE A 394 -21.60 6.57 2.97
N THR A 395 -22.89 6.88 2.95
CA THR A 395 -23.86 6.27 3.84
C THR A 395 -25.08 5.75 3.09
N ARG A 396 -25.70 4.71 3.66
CA ARG A 396 -26.99 4.21 3.22
C ARG A 396 -28.05 4.48 4.28
N LEU A 397 -29.11 5.16 3.89
CA LEU A 397 -30.27 5.43 4.73
C LEU A 397 -31.55 5.15 3.93
N ASN A 398 -32.45 4.34 4.48
CA ASN A 398 -33.73 3.97 3.84
C ASN A 398 -33.58 3.47 2.40
N GLY A 399 -32.55 2.66 2.14
CA GLY A 399 -32.28 2.07 0.82
C GLY A 399 -31.64 3.01 -0.20
N LYS A 400 -31.39 4.28 0.14
CA LYS A 400 -30.74 5.28 -0.72
C LYS A 400 -29.30 5.55 -0.28
N TYR A 401 -28.45 5.92 -1.23
CA TYR A 401 -27.06 6.28 -0.99
C TYR A 401 -26.91 7.80 -0.89
N PHE A 402 -26.08 8.26 0.04
CA PHE A 402 -25.72 9.66 0.20
C PHE A 402 -24.20 9.76 0.29
N VAL A 403 -23.64 10.70 -0.48
CA VAL A 403 -22.28 11.19 -0.24
C VAL A 403 -22.41 12.36 0.73
N VAL A 404 -21.69 12.31 1.83
CA VAL A 404 -21.68 13.35 2.85
C VAL A 404 -20.28 13.94 2.90
N LEU A 405 -20.16 15.22 2.59
CA LEU A 405 -18.92 16.00 2.65
C LEU A 405 -19.07 16.99 3.82
N ASP A 406 -18.18 16.93 4.79
CA ASP A 406 -18.14 17.78 5.99
C ASP A 406 -19.50 17.82 6.73
N GLY A 407 -20.09 16.65 6.96
CA GLY A 407 -21.42 16.50 7.59
C GLY A 407 -22.62 16.95 6.74
N LYS A 408 -22.37 17.53 5.56
CA LYS A 408 -23.42 18.01 4.63
C LYS A 408 -23.65 16.99 3.52
N ARG A 409 -24.91 16.59 3.35
CA ARG A 409 -25.32 15.71 2.26
C ARG A 409 -25.14 16.44 0.94
N GLN A 410 -24.41 15.79 0.04
CA GLN A 410 -24.22 16.21 -1.34
C GLN A 410 -25.36 15.60 -2.17
N LYS A 411 -25.02 14.70 -3.10
CA LYS A 411 -26.00 14.07 -3.99
C LYS A 411 -26.65 12.82 -3.37
N GLU A 412 -27.95 12.69 -3.60
CA GLU A 412 -28.73 11.49 -3.29
C GLU A 412 -28.80 10.57 -4.51
N TYR A 413 -28.58 9.27 -4.28
CA TYR A 413 -28.77 8.24 -5.29
C TYR A 413 -29.83 7.24 -4.85
N ASN A 414 -30.78 6.96 -5.75
CA ASN A 414 -31.86 6.02 -5.51
C ASN A 414 -31.41 4.55 -5.67
N SER A 415 -32.35 3.63 -5.49
CA SER A 415 -32.13 2.17 -5.53
C SER A 415 -31.69 1.60 -6.88
N LYS A 416 -31.67 2.38 -7.97
CA LYS A 416 -31.09 1.98 -9.26
C LYS A 416 -29.56 2.08 -9.28
N ILE A 417 -28.96 2.71 -8.27
CA ILE A 417 -27.52 2.68 -8.04
C ILE A 417 -27.19 1.46 -7.18
N TRP A 418 -26.19 0.69 -7.62
CA TRP A 418 -25.67 -0.44 -6.87
C TRP A 418 -24.71 -0.01 -5.79
N LYS A 419 -23.79 0.90 -6.15
CA LYS A 419 -22.60 1.22 -5.37
C LYS A 419 -22.11 2.62 -5.72
N VAL A 420 -21.64 3.29 -4.67
CA VAL A 420 -20.82 4.50 -4.72
C VAL A 420 -19.54 4.15 -3.96
N GLU A 421 -18.38 4.45 -4.54
CA GLU A 421 -17.06 4.05 -4.03
C GLU A 421 -15.93 4.91 -4.63
N ASP A 422 -14.69 4.56 -4.28
CA ASP A 422 -13.45 5.16 -4.79
C ASP A 422 -13.42 6.67 -4.54
N VAL A 423 -13.76 7.07 -3.32
CA VAL A 423 -13.76 8.49 -2.97
C VAL A 423 -12.33 8.99 -2.79
N ILE A 424 -11.96 10.03 -3.53
CA ILE A 424 -10.63 10.63 -3.48
C ILE A 424 -10.72 12.15 -3.47
N PHE A 425 -9.78 12.79 -2.78
CA PHE A 425 -9.55 14.23 -2.86
C PHE A 425 -8.33 14.53 -3.74
N SER A 426 -8.31 15.72 -4.33
CA SER A 426 -7.08 16.30 -4.85
C SER A 426 -6.07 16.59 -3.73
N LEU A 427 -4.80 16.77 -4.07
CA LEU A 427 -3.73 16.96 -3.08
C LEU A 427 -3.92 18.21 -2.23
N ASN A 428 -4.48 19.28 -2.82
CA ASN A 428 -4.87 20.50 -2.11
C ASN A 428 -6.21 20.41 -1.36
N GLY A 429 -6.88 19.26 -1.37
CA GLY A 429 -8.18 19.04 -0.71
C GLY A 429 -9.39 19.72 -1.34
N LEU A 430 -9.21 20.56 -2.37
CA LEU A 430 -10.29 21.39 -2.93
C LEU A 430 -11.24 20.65 -3.88
N HIS A 431 -10.78 19.55 -4.48
CA HIS A 431 -11.56 18.78 -5.44
C HIS A 431 -11.87 17.38 -4.90
N LEU A 432 -13.08 16.92 -5.16
CA LEU A 432 -13.59 15.62 -4.74
C LEU A 432 -14.03 14.82 -5.95
N ALA A 433 -13.54 13.57 -6.05
CA ALA A 433 -14.00 12.61 -7.03
C ALA A 433 -14.53 11.34 -6.37
N TYR A 434 -15.57 10.75 -6.93
CA TYR A 434 -16.05 9.42 -6.54
C TYR A 434 -16.74 8.71 -7.70
N THR A 435 -16.68 7.37 -7.70
CA THR A 435 -17.24 6.51 -8.73
C THR A 435 -18.65 6.07 -8.36
N VAL A 436 -19.55 6.07 -9.33
CA VAL A 436 -20.92 5.57 -9.19
C VAL A 436 -21.17 4.46 -10.20
N TYR A 437 -21.67 3.32 -9.72
CA TYR A 437 -22.13 2.21 -10.56
C TYR A 437 -23.65 2.12 -10.57
N SER A 438 -24.23 2.36 -11.74
CA SER A 438 -25.66 2.19 -11.97
C SER A 438 -25.95 0.78 -12.52
N ILE A 439 -26.95 0.12 -11.94
CA ILE A 439 -27.47 -1.14 -12.48
C ILE A 439 -28.76 -0.83 -13.24
N HIS A 440 -28.74 -1.10 -14.54
CA HIS A 440 -29.92 -1.13 -15.37
C HIS A 440 -30.04 -2.53 -15.97
N PRO A 441 -31.23 -3.15 -16.05
CA PRO A 441 -31.41 -4.54 -16.50
C PRO A 441 -30.68 -4.94 -17.81
N HIS A 442 -30.31 -3.95 -18.64
CA HIS A 442 -29.59 -4.15 -19.89
C HIS A 442 -28.48 -3.10 -20.15
N ASP A 443 -28.15 -2.23 -19.20
CA ASP A 443 -27.21 -1.12 -19.45
C ASP A 443 -26.51 -0.66 -18.16
N ASN A 444 -25.68 -1.54 -17.60
CA ASN A 444 -24.86 -1.18 -16.43
C ASN A 444 -23.80 -0.16 -16.86
N LYS A 445 -23.82 1.01 -16.21
CA LYS A 445 -22.90 2.10 -16.52
C LYS A 445 -22.17 2.58 -15.28
N TYR A 446 -20.89 2.89 -15.47
CA TYR A 446 -20.05 3.63 -14.55
C TYR A 446 -19.99 5.10 -14.94
N PHE A 447 -19.89 5.98 -13.96
CA PHE A 447 -19.49 7.37 -14.16
C PHE A 447 -18.81 7.88 -12.89
N VAL A 448 -17.88 8.82 -13.07
CA VAL A 448 -17.32 9.58 -11.96
C VAL A 448 -18.12 10.84 -11.73
N VAL A 449 -18.15 11.29 -10.49
CA VAL A 449 -18.61 12.62 -10.11
C VAL A 449 -17.40 13.41 -9.70
N ILE A 450 -17.18 14.56 -10.33
CA ILE A 450 -16.12 15.51 -9.97
C ILE A 450 -16.81 16.77 -9.44
N ASP A 451 -16.54 17.15 -8.20
CA ASP A 451 -17.10 18.35 -7.55
C ASP A 451 -18.62 18.45 -7.68
N GLY A 452 -19.31 17.32 -7.47
CA GLY A 452 -20.76 17.21 -7.57
C GLY A 452 -21.32 17.12 -9.00
N LYS A 453 -20.49 17.22 -10.03
CA LYS A 453 -20.90 17.12 -11.45
C LYS A 453 -20.67 15.71 -11.99
N GLU A 454 -21.76 15.07 -12.40
CA GLU A 454 -21.73 13.76 -13.05
C GLU A 454 -21.09 13.86 -14.43
N GLN A 455 -20.09 13.03 -14.67
CA GLN A 455 -19.42 12.94 -15.96
C GLN A 455 -20.15 11.96 -16.89
N LYS A 456 -19.65 11.85 -18.13
CA LYS A 456 -20.17 10.91 -19.12
C LYS A 456 -20.15 9.46 -18.59
N LYS A 457 -21.12 8.66 -19.04
CA LYS A 457 -21.31 7.27 -18.65
C LYS A 457 -20.56 6.30 -19.56
N TYR A 458 -19.99 5.27 -18.96
CA TYR A 458 -19.11 4.29 -19.60
C TYR A 458 -19.47 2.86 -19.20
N ASP A 459 -19.08 1.88 -20.02
CA ASP A 459 -19.28 0.44 -19.74
C ASP A 459 -18.34 -0.05 -18.63
N TYR A 460 -17.20 0.61 -18.50
CA TYR A 460 -16.19 0.40 -17.47
C TYR A 460 -15.37 1.67 -17.28
N MET A 461 -14.86 1.90 -16.07
CA MET A 461 -13.82 2.88 -15.81
C MET A 461 -12.97 2.47 -14.60
N CYS A 462 -11.74 2.97 -14.51
CA CYS A 462 -11.00 2.95 -13.25
C CYS A 462 -11.36 4.17 -12.39
N HIS A 463 -10.89 4.19 -11.14
CA HIS A 463 -10.95 5.38 -10.30
C HIS A 463 -10.25 6.57 -10.98
N ALA A 464 -10.72 7.77 -10.68
CA ALA A 464 -10.07 9.00 -11.10
C ALA A 464 -8.73 9.19 -10.39
N VAL A 465 -7.85 9.99 -10.97
CA VAL A 465 -6.62 10.46 -10.34
C VAL A 465 -6.51 11.96 -10.57
N PHE A 466 -6.07 12.70 -9.55
CA PHE A 466 -5.80 14.13 -9.65
C PHE A 466 -4.31 14.37 -9.94
N SER A 467 -4.01 15.46 -10.64
CA SER A 467 -2.65 15.94 -10.84
C SER A 467 -2.03 16.44 -9.54
N HIS A 468 -0.70 16.51 -9.50
CA HIS A 468 0.03 16.91 -8.29
C HIS A 468 -0.24 18.36 -7.89
N ASP A 469 -0.44 19.25 -8.87
CA ASP A 469 -0.88 20.64 -8.67
C ASP A 469 -2.39 20.76 -8.39
N SER A 470 -3.12 19.64 -8.38
CA SER A 470 -4.57 19.55 -8.17
C SER A 470 -5.42 20.28 -9.21
N GLN A 471 -4.86 20.68 -10.35
CA GLN A 471 -5.59 21.43 -11.39
C GLN A 471 -6.31 20.54 -12.40
N HIS A 472 -5.85 19.29 -12.55
CA HIS A 472 -6.31 18.37 -13.57
C HIS A 472 -6.75 17.05 -12.95
N TYR A 473 -7.64 16.34 -13.64
CA TYR A 473 -8.00 14.97 -13.32
C TYR A 473 -8.01 14.10 -14.57
N ALA A 474 -7.76 12.81 -14.38
CA ALA A 474 -7.84 11.85 -15.45
C ALA A 474 -8.35 10.49 -14.97
N TYR A 475 -8.90 9.71 -15.89
CA TYR A 475 -9.25 8.31 -15.68
C TYR A 475 -9.24 7.56 -17.00
N VAL A 476 -9.14 6.24 -16.92
CA VAL A 476 -9.36 5.36 -18.06
C VAL A 476 -10.80 4.91 -18.06
N ALA A 477 -11.45 4.99 -19.21
CA ALA A 477 -12.81 4.52 -19.40
C ALA A 477 -12.95 3.66 -20.66
N LYS A 478 -13.97 2.81 -20.70
CA LYS A 478 -14.31 1.96 -21.83
C LYS A 478 -15.73 2.21 -22.29
N LEU A 479 -15.92 2.41 -23.59
CA LEU A 479 -17.23 2.57 -24.21
C LEU A 479 -17.27 1.77 -25.51
N ASN A 480 -18.28 0.92 -25.67
CA ASN A 480 -18.50 0.08 -26.86
C ASN A 480 -17.25 -0.72 -27.25
N GLY A 481 -16.58 -1.32 -26.26
CA GLY A 481 -15.38 -2.13 -26.48
C GLY A 481 -14.07 -1.35 -26.63
N LYS A 482 -14.10 -0.02 -26.73
CA LYS A 482 -12.91 0.82 -26.92
C LYS A 482 -12.51 1.52 -25.62
N TYR A 483 -11.21 1.56 -25.33
CA TYR A 483 -10.67 2.29 -24.18
C TYR A 483 -10.29 3.73 -24.56
N PHE A 484 -10.45 4.63 -23.60
CA PHE A 484 -10.13 6.04 -23.69
C PHE A 484 -9.41 6.47 -22.43
N VAL A 485 -8.42 7.34 -22.57
CA VAL A 485 -8.05 8.23 -21.47
C VAL A 485 -9.03 9.39 -21.51
N VAL A 486 -9.69 9.66 -20.40
CA VAL A 486 -10.44 10.89 -20.19
C VAL A 486 -9.59 11.82 -19.36
N PHE A 487 -9.29 13.01 -19.88
CA PHE A 487 -8.49 14.04 -19.22
C PHE A 487 -9.35 15.31 -19.14
N ASP A 488 -9.64 15.79 -17.93
CA ASP A 488 -10.55 16.91 -17.66
C ASP A 488 -11.89 16.82 -18.40
N GLY A 489 -12.45 15.60 -18.47
CA GLY A 489 -13.71 15.32 -19.16
C GLY A 489 -13.59 15.12 -20.68
N HIS A 490 -12.41 15.27 -21.27
CA HIS A 490 -12.17 15.09 -22.71
C HIS A 490 -11.60 13.70 -23.03
N GLU A 491 -12.24 12.99 -23.95
CA GLU A 491 -11.79 11.67 -24.44
C GLU A 491 -10.62 11.82 -25.43
N LEU A 492 -9.44 11.35 -25.03
CA LEU A 492 -8.26 11.24 -25.89
C LEU A 492 -8.37 9.94 -26.73
N LYS A 493 -8.25 10.06 -28.05
CA LYS A 493 -8.46 8.95 -29.02
C LYS A 493 -7.18 8.48 -29.70
N ASP A 494 -6.05 8.76 -29.07
CA ASP A 494 -4.74 8.70 -29.74
C ASP A 494 -4.13 7.30 -29.74
N HIS A 495 -4.78 6.33 -29.09
CA HIS A 495 -4.28 4.97 -28.91
C HIS A 495 -5.36 3.94 -29.21
N GLN A 496 -4.94 2.83 -29.84
CA GLN A 496 -5.73 1.62 -30.00
C GLN A 496 -5.15 0.57 -29.05
N GLY A 497 -6.00 -0.12 -28.29
CA GLY A 497 -5.58 -1.13 -27.31
C GLY A 497 -6.22 -0.94 -25.93
N GLU A 498 -5.86 -1.83 -25.00
CA GLU A 498 -6.28 -1.72 -23.61
C GLU A 498 -5.40 -0.73 -22.86
N ILE A 499 -6.00 0.16 -22.06
CA ILE A 499 -5.29 1.18 -21.31
C ILE A 499 -5.43 0.89 -19.81
N PHE A 500 -4.36 1.05 -19.05
CA PHE A 500 -4.37 0.80 -17.60
C PHE A 500 -3.28 1.59 -16.84
N ASN A 501 -3.41 1.62 -15.52
CA ASN A 501 -2.54 2.31 -14.56
C ASN A 501 -2.31 3.81 -14.84
N PRO A 502 -3.39 4.60 -15.03
CA PRO A 502 -3.24 6.05 -15.13
C PRO A 502 -2.73 6.64 -13.81
N HIS A 503 -1.70 7.47 -13.86
CA HIS A 503 -1.20 8.20 -12.69
C HIS A 503 -0.48 9.48 -13.10
N PHE A 504 -0.53 10.50 -12.24
CA PHE A 504 0.25 11.71 -12.39
C PHE A 504 1.60 11.60 -11.67
N THR A 505 2.64 12.13 -12.31
CA THR A 505 3.85 12.64 -11.65
C THR A 505 3.79 14.16 -11.67
N LYS A 506 4.79 14.84 -11.07
CA LYS A 506 4.80 16.30 -10.91
C LYS A 506 4.45 17.08 -12.19
N ASN A 507 4.97 16.65 -13.35
CA ASN A 507 4.79 17.35 -14.63
C ASN A 507 4.17 16.48 -15.72
N TYR A 508 3.83 15.23 -15.43
CA TYR A 508 3.41 14.28 -16.46
C TYR A 508 2.20 13.45 -16.04
N PHE A 509 1.34 13.14 -17.00
CA PHE A 509 0.34 12.09 -16.89
C PHE A 509 0.82 10.83 -17.61
N ASN A 510 0.84 9.71 -16.89
CA ASN A 510 1.42 8.46 -17.33
C ASN A 510 0.37 7.34 -17.36
N TYR A 511 0.45 6.46 -18.36
CA TYR A 511 -0.39 5.27 -18.46
C TYR A 511 0.25 4.23 -19.38
N ASN A 512 -0.24 2.99 -19.28
CA ASN A 512 0.20 1.88 -20.12
C ASN A 512 -0.84 1.58 -21.19
N VAL A 513 -0.38 1.22 -22.39
CA VAL A 513 -1.23 0.73 -23.48
C VAL A 513 -0.74 -0.65 -23.91
N VAL A 514 -1.63 -1.64 -23.89
CA VAL A 514 -1.39 -2.96 -24.47
C VAL A 514 -2.09 -3.04 -25.82
N GLN A 515 -1.30 -3.27 -26.86
CA GLN A 515 -1.81 -3.53 -28.21
C GLN A 515 -1.98 -5.03 -28.44
N ASP A 516 -2.72 -5.40 -29.49
CA ASP A 516 -3.10 -6.79 -29.81
C ASP A 516 -1.89 -7.75 -29.92
N ASN A 517 -0.70 -7.23 -30.22
CA ASN A 517 0.56 -7.99 -30.27
C ASN A 517 1.21 -8.23 -28.89
N ARG A 518 0.54 -7.89 -27.78
CA ARG A 518 1.05 -7.89 -26.39
C ARG A 518 2.23 -6.96 -26.14
N GLU A 519 2.47 -6.00 -27.03
CA GLU A 519 3.42 -4.91 -26.78
C GLU A 519 2.83 -3.95 -25.74
N VAL A 520 3.63 -3.64 -24.71
CA VAL A 520 3.27 -2.68 -23.66
C VAL A 520 3.98 -1.36 -23.96
N TRP A 521 3.19 -0.31 -24.16
CA TRP A 521 3.66 1.04 -24.37
C TRP A 521 3.49 1.85 -23.09
N PHE A 522 4.59 2.44 -22.61
CA PHE A 522 4.56 3.43 -21.53
C PHE A 522 4.39 4.81 -22.15
N VAL A 523 3.23 5.42 -21.92
CA VAL A 523 2.91 6.75 -22.45
C VAL A 523 3.05 7.75 -21.32
N SER A 524 3.84 8.80 -21.56
CA SER A 524 4.01 9.93 -20.65
C SER A 524 3.70 11.22 -21.40
N ARG A 525 2.71 11.97 -20.92
CA ARG A 525 2.27 13.24 -21.50
C ARG A 525 2.60 14.36 -20.55
N LYS A 526 3.24 15.42 -21.04
CA LYS A 526 3.49 16.61 -20.22
C LYS A 526 2.14 17.30 -19.96
N VAL A 527 1.94 17.72 -18.71
CA VAL A 527 0.78 18.52 -18.28
C VAL A 527 1.20 19.98 -18.46
N ASP A 528 0.93 20.54 -19.63
CA ASP A 528 1.15 21.95 -20.00
C ASP A 528 -0.10 22.50 -20.68
#